data_AF-A0A0A2L385-F1
#
_entry.id   AF-A0A0A2L385-F1
#
_cell.length_a   1.000
_cell.length_b   1.000
_cell.length_c   1.000
_cell.angle_alpha   90.00
_cell.angle_beta   90.00
_cell.angle_gamma   90.00
#
_symmetry.space_group_name_H-M   'P 1'
#
loop_
_entity.id
_entity.type
_entity.pdbx_description
1 polymer ?
#
loop_
_entity_poly.entity_id
_entity_poly.type
_entity_poly.pdbx_seq_one_letter_code
_entity_poly.pdbx_strand_id
1 'polypeptide(L)'
;MYSITLILQKFLHGYLKPVSSPAKSIPNEEGGQQPRNRKPHPCCVSLDTPLHPLEDLPSTYDPSTWWLDGQISVSPHFQDEKTIRFHVKAIKRALFQYILEGCKLLLERIDSHTLLRSITQHDLLWKAAISVHKYGVVYLASRWECREEFLPTVESNHPLFTEINIFLSCNSNIIRVINYGVHRLVKSSTFTVDYQTRLIPPTAISAIGVGHIAVRAQDFKGDSVKMLNNPSAVWDLHDFAHLSAASVSPSLYGSKYFTHLIKLPCKLTALIRSPKMRTADPTPRYSDGLVFSELLTVLFTSEIEAVQREEKIHTYVSLTDTLAEYVADYLMGTRELQHLTTGKMLKVNSPIRAVELATLVQNKAYELTASEIEQRVFTRGGPAGDSRDELDRLSAFERITFLAGCRRWLYFEMRNTIKHRAHRLAYQKVAERMLAPENGASITGNDRSLLAGVLKSVHYEDWESDREVNLWQMIQDLGAGVDTHC
;
A
#
# COMPACT_ATOMS: atom_id res chain seq x y z
N MET A 1 -3.63 -27.07 36.89
CA MET A 1 -2.49 -26.23 36.51
C MET A 1 -1.52 -26.94 35.53
N TYR A 2 -2.03 -27.63 34.50
CA TYR A 2 -1.22 -28.19 33.41
C TYR A 2 -2.09 -28.31 32.15
N SER A 3 -2.15 -27.25 31.35
CA SER A 3 -2.77 -27.29 30.00
C SER A 3 -2.31 -26.15 29.08
N ILE A 4 -1.60 -25.15 29.61
CA ILE A 4 -1.01 -24.04 28.82
C ILE A 4 0.29 -24.50 28.14
N THR A 5 1.06 -25.37 28.79
CA THR A 5 2.35 -25.86 28.29
C THR A 5 2.22 -26.69 27.01
N LEU A 6 1.15 -27.48 26.85
CA LEU A 6 0.94 -28.32 25.67
C LEU A 6 0.48 -27.53 24.43
N ILE A 7 -0.24 -26.42 24.65
CA ILE A 7 -0.68 -25.52 23.58
C ILE A 7 0.50 -24.67 23.09
N LEU A 8 1.35 -24.18 24.01
CA LEU A 8 2.62 -23.51 23.66
C LEU A 8 3.59 -24.45 22.94
N GLN A 9 3.66 -25.73 23.33
CA GLN A 9 4.51 -26.71 22.65
C GLN A 9 4.05 -26.98 21.21
N LYS A 10 2.73 -27.08 20.95
CA LYS A 10 2.21 -27.22 19.58
C LYS A 10 2.38 -25.96 18.74
N PHE A 11 2.31 -24.77 19.35
CA PHE A 11 2.53 -23.50 18.64
C PHE A 11 4.02 -23.28 18.30
N LEU A 12 4.94 -23.67 19.19
CA LEU A 12 6.38 -23.53 18.99
C LEU A 12 6.99 -24.60 18.08
N HIS A 13 6.41 -25.81 18.03
CA HIS A 13 6.93 -26.89 17.15
C HIS A 13 6.66 -26.65 15.66
N GLY A 14 5.71 -25.76 15.31
CA GLY A 14 5.46 -25.34 13.93
C GLY A 14 6.44 -24.26 13.42
N TYR A 15 7.08 -23.52 14.32
CA TYR A 15 7.92 -22.35 13.98
C TYR A 15 9.43 -22.60 14.07
N LEU A 16 9.86 -23.69 14.69
CA LEU A 16 11.27 -24.03 14.88
C LEU A 16 11.60 -25.39 14.28
N LYS A 17 11.67 -25.47 12.95
CA LYS A 17 12.56 -26.43 12.29
C LYS A 17 13.57 -25.68 11.42
N PRO A 18 14.87 -25.74 11.75
CA PRO A 18 15.90 -25.33 10.83
C PRO A 18 15.97 -26.34 9.68
N VAL A 19 15.98 -25.85 8.45
CA VAL A 19 16.33 -26.64 7.28
C VAL A 19 17.83 -26.88 7.32
N SER A 20 18.24 -28.01 7.89
CA SER A 20 19.61 -28.52 7.76
C SER A 20 19.72 -29.40 6.51
N SER A 21 20.68 -29.07 5.66
CA SER A 21 21.12 -29.73 4.42
C SER A 21 21.55 -31.22 4.58
N PRO A 22 21.71 -31.98 3.48
CA PRO A 22 21.33 -33.39 3.39
C PRO A 22 22.48 -34.37 3.61
N ALA A 23 22.16 -35.61 3.98
CA ALA A 23 23.10 -36.72 3.86
C ALA A 23 22.42 -38.07 3.49
N LYS A 24 22.87 -38.59 2.34
CA LYS A 24 23.13 -40.00 1.96
C LYS A 24 21.96 -40.97 1.70
N SER A 25 21.73 -41.21 0.40
CA SER A 25 21.65 -42.49 -0.36
C SER A 25 21.41 -43.81 0.41
N ILE A 26 20.49 -44.69 -0.01
CA ILE A 26 20.62 -45.89 -0.91
C ILE A 26 19.25 -46.68 -0.80
N PRO A 27 18.79 -47.59 -1.71
CA PRO A 27 18.64 -47.67 -3.17
C PRO A 27 17.15 -47.94 -3.62
N ASN A 28 16.97 -48.17 -4.93
CA ASN A 28 15.74 -48.52 -5.67
C ASN A 28 14.94 -49.75 -5.18
N GLU A 29 13.62 -49.72 -5.38
CA GLU A 29 12.75 -50.79 -5.93
C GLU A 29 11.34 -50.19 -6.17
N GLU A 30 11.00 -49.90 -7.44
CA GLU A 30 10.04 -50.63 -8.30
C GLU A 30 8.54 -50.49 -7.93
N GLY A 31 7.79 -49.88 -8.87
CA GLY A 31 6.37 -50.21 -9.10
C GLY A 31 5.32 -49.31 -8.46
N GLY A 32 4.90 -48.25 -9.16
CA GLY A 32 3.67 -47.53 -8.82
C GLY A 32 3.47 -46.26 -9.64
N GLN A 33 2.63 -46.32 -10.67
CA GLN A 33 2.32 -45.20 -11.57
C GLN A 33 1.83 -43.96 -10.79
N GLN A 34 2.65 -42.90 -10.78
CA GLN A 34 2.23 -41.57 -10.36
C GLN A 34 1.45 -40.88 -11.49
N PRO A 35 0.38 -40.11 -11.17
CA PRO A 35 -0.29 -39.27 -12.14
C PRO A 35 0.69 -38.21 -12.65
N ARG A 36 0.86 -38.15 -13.98
CA ARG A 36 1.73 -37.17 -14.66
C ARG A 36 1.46 -35.77 -14.12
N ASN A 37 2.51 -35.17 -13.55
CA ASN A 37 2.65 -33.74 -13.33
C ASN A 37 2.13 -32.97 -14.55
N ARG A 38 0.90 -32.42 -14.45
CA ARG A 38 0.49 -31.31 -15.30
C ARG A 38 1.32 -30.12 -14.87
N LYS A 39 2.40 -29.85 -15.62
CA LYS A 39 3.06 -28.55 -15.60
C LYS A 39 1.96 -27.48 -15.76
N PRO A 40 1.91 -26.45 -14.90
CA PRO A 40 1.02 -25.32 -15.16
C PRO A 40 1.39 -24.76 -16.54
N HIS A 41 0.40 -24.59 -17.40
CA HIS A 41 0.60 -23.94 -18.70
C HIS A 41 1.15 -22.53 -18.45
N PRO A 42 2.33 -22.19 -18.98
CA PRO A 42 2.77 -20.81 -18.99
C PRO A 42 1.90 -20.10 -20.04
N CYS A 43 0.91 -19.33 -19.57
CA CYS A 43 0.23 -18.38 -20.46
C CYS A 43 1.16 -17.17 -20.59
N CYS A 44 2.14 -17.30 -21.48
CA CYS A 44 3.11 -16.27 -21.81
C CYS A 44 2.40 -15.11 -22.52
N VAL A 45 2.14 -14.01 -21.80
CA VAL A 45 2.54 -12.72 -22.38
C VAL A 45 4.07 -12.78 -22.41
N SER A 46 4.68 -12.58 -23.57
CA SER A 46 6.13 -12.43 -23.62
C SER A 46 6.50 -11.32 -22.63
N LEU A 47 7.44 -11.58 -21.71
CA LEU A 47 7.96 -10.58 -20.76
C LEU A 47 8.54 -9.33 -21.47
N ASP A 48 8.69 -9.40 -22.79
CA ASP A 48 9.23 -8.37 -23.67
C ASP A 48 8.17 -7.52 -24.39
N THR A 49 6.85 -7.77 -24.21
CA THR A 49 5.83 -6.91 -24.83
C THR A 49 5.66 -5.62 -24.01
N PRO A 50 5.96 -4.44 -24.55
CA PRO A 50 5.81 -3.19 -23.82
C PRO A 50 4.34 -2.94 -23.50
N LEU A 51 4.02 -2.71 -22.22
CA LEU A 51 2.66 -2.36 -21.80
C LEU A 51 2.50 -0.84 -21.75
N HIS A 52 1.45 -0.35 -22.40
CA HIS A 52 1.17 1.08 -22.53
C HIS A 52 0.05 1.53 -21.57
N PRO A 53 0.13 2.76 -21.02
CA PRO A 53 -0.99 3.35 -20.29
C PRO A 53 -2.23 3.45 -21.18
N LEU A 54 -3.40 3.18 -20.58
CA LEU A 54 -4.72 3.31 -21.22
C LEU A 54 -5.05 2.28 -22.33
N GLU A 55 -4.12 1.41 -22.72
CA GLU A 55 -4.41 0.29 -23.62
C GLU A 55 -5.07 -0.87 -22.88
N ASP A 56 -5.94 -1.59 -23.59
CA ASP A 56 -6.49 -2.85 -23.09
C ASP A 56 -5.37 -3.90 -23.01
N LEU A 57 -5.23 -4.48 -21.82
CA LEU A 57 -4.23 -5.51 -21.57
C LEU A 57 -4.69 -6.85 -22.16
N PRO A 58 -3.75 -7.75 -22.54
CA PRO A 58 -4.11 -9.07 -23.06
C PRO A 58 -5.07 -9.82 -22.14
N SER A 59 -5.96 -10.64 -22.69
CA SER A 59 -6.93 -11.41 -21.89
C SER A 59 -6.30 -12.37 -20.87
N THR A 60 -5.03 -12.73 -21.09
CA THR A 60 -4.18 -13.54 -20.21
C THR A 60 -3.59 -12.75 -19.05
N TYR A 61 -3.60 -11.42 -19.12
CA TYR A 61 -3.10 -10.54 -18.07
C TYR A 61 -4.12 -10.43 -16.94
N ASP A 62 -3.66 -10.59 -15.70
CA ASP A 62 -4.52 -10.45 -14.53
C ASP A 62 -3.87 -9.51 -13.50
N PRO A 63 -4.39 -8.29 -13.29
CA PRO A 63 -3.81 -7.33 -12.35
C PRO A 63 -3.85 -7.80 -10.88
N SER A 64 -4.57 -8.88 -10.55
CA SER A 64 -4.49 -9.48 -9.21
C SER A 64 -3.21 -10.29 -8.96
N THR A 65 -2.56 -10.76 -10.02
CA THR A 65 -1.35 -11.59 -9.95
C THR A 65 -0.16 -10.92 -10.63
N TRP A 66 -0.41 -10.18 -11.72
CA TRP A 66 0.57 -9.43 -12.49
C TRP A 66 0.69 -7.97 -12.04
N TRP A 67 1.87 -7.40 -12.24
CA TRP A 67 2.16 -6.01 -11.93
C TRP A 67 1.99 -5.13 -13.16
N LEU A 68 1.94 -3.82 -12.94
CA LEU A 68 1.58 -2.83 -13.95
C LEU A 68 2.32 -3.01 -15.30
N ASP A 69 3.61 -3.29 -15.28
CA ASP A 69 4.48 -3.52 -16.45
C ASP A 69 4.56 -4.99 -16.91
N GLY A 70 3.75 -5.88 -16.33
CA GLY A 70 3.77 -7.31 -16.61
C GLY A 70 4.97 -8.04 -16.00
N GLN A 71 5.82 -7.35 -15.25
CA GLN A 71 7.02 -7.94 -14.64
C GLN A 71 6.82 -8.09 -13.14
N ILE A 72 7.53 -9.04 -12.51
CA ILE A 72 7.48 -9.16 -11.05
C ILE A 72 8.18 -7.96 -10.44
N SER A 73 7.52 -7.26 -9.50
CA SER A 73 8.16 -6.20 -8.71
C SER A 73 9.46 -6.74 -8.10
N VAL A 74 10.54 -5.96 -8.18
CA VAL A 74 11.84 -6.29 -7.56
C VAL A 74 11.78 -6.37 -6.03
N SER A 75 10.64 -6.06 -5.43
CA SER A 75 10.42 -6.15 -3.99
C SER A 75 10.44 -7.61 -3.52
N PRO A 76 11.29 -8.00 -2.56
CA PRO A 76 11.35 -9.37 -2.05
C PRO A 76 9.99 -9.93 -1.59
N HIS A 77 9.77 -11.22 -1.80
CA HIS A 77 8.54 -11.95 -1.47
C HIS A 77 7.27 -11.54 -2.22
N PHE A 78 7.32 -10.51 -3.07
CA PHE A 78 6.13 -10.05 -3.80
C PHE A 78 5.72 -10.99 -4.95
N GLN A 79 6.57 -11.97 -5.26
CA GLN A 79 6.30 -13.13 -6.11
C GLN A 79 5.47 -14.24 -5.42
N ASP A 80 5.38 -14.25 -4.09
CA ASP A 80 4.59 -15.25 -3.35
C ASP A 80 3.15 -14.78 -3.13
N GLU A 81 2.36 -14.94 -4.19
CA GLU A 81 0.94 -14.56 -4.21
C GLU A 81 0.13 -15.25 -3.10
N LYS A 82 0.46 -16.51 -2.76
CA LYS A 82 -0.29 -17.29 -1.75
C LYS A 82 -0.09 -16.68 -0.37
N THR A 83 1.14 -16.35 -0.01
CA THR A 83 1.45 -15.72 1.27
C THR A 83 0.80 -14.34 1.38
N ILE A 84 0.85 -13.53 0.32
CA ILE A 84 0.15 -12.25 0.27
C ILE A 84 -1.35 -12.43 0.49
N ARG A 85 -1.99 -13.30 -0.29
CA ARG A 85 -3.43 -13.54 -0.24
C ARG A 85 -3.86 -14.07 1.14
N PHE A 86 -3.04 -14.90 1.78
CA PHE A 86 -3.26 -15.38 3.15
C PHE A 86 -3.36 -14.21 4.15
N HIS A 87 -2.39 -13.29 4.15
CA HIS A 87 -2.40 -12.15 5.07
C HIS A 87 -3.55 -11.18 4.79
N VAL A 88 -3.80 -10.88 3.51
CA VAL A 88 -4.93 -10.01 3.11
C VAL A 88 -6.26 -10.58 3.60
N LYS A 89 -6.51 -11.89 3.39
CA LYS A 89 -7.73 -12.57 3.88
C LYS A 89 -7.86 -12.49 5.40
N ALA A 90 -6.76 -12.71 6.13
CA ALA A 90 -6.78 -12.65 7.59
C ALA A 90 -7.15 -11.26 8.11
N ILE A 91 -6.53 -10.20 7.57
CA ILE A 91 -6.78 -8.80 7.94
C ILE A 91 -8.22 -8.40 7.62
N LYS A 92 -8.68 -8.68 6.39
CA LYS A 92 -10.04 -8.33 5.97
C LYS A 92 -11.11 -9.09 6.75
N ARG A 93 -10.89 -10.38 7.05
CA ARG A 93 -11.82 -11.16 7.86
C ARG A 93 -12.05 -10.50 9.22
N ALA A 94 -10.98 -10.06 9.88
CA ALA A 94 -11.07 -9.34 11.14
C ALA A 94 -11.80 -7.99 11.00
N LEU A 95 -11.51 -7.23 9.95
CA LEU A 95 -12.20 -5.97 9.68
C LEU A 95 -13.70 -6.17 9.42
N PHE A 96 -14.08 -7.09 8.53
CA PHE A 96 -15.48 -7.36 8.20
C PHE A 96 -16.29 -7.85 9.39
N GLN A 97 -15.68 -8.61 10.32
CA GLN A 97 -16.36 -9.01 11.55
C GLN A 97 -16.94 -7.79 12.29
N TYR A 98 -16.14 -6.74 12.47
CA TYR A 98 -16.58 -5.54 13.18
C TYR A 98 -17.42 -4.60 12.33
N ILE A 99 -17.23 -4.56 11.01
CA ILE A 99 -18.15 -3.81 10.12
C ILE A 99 -19.56 -4.43 10.19
N LEU A 100 -19.68 -5.75 10.12
CA LEU A 100 -20.96 -6.45 10.22
C LEU A 100 -21.60 -6.26 11.61
N GLU A 101 -20.81 -6.21 12.67
CA GLU A 101 -21.29 -5.81 14.01
C GLU A 101 -21.90 -4.40 13.98
N GLY A 102 -21.24 -3.44 13.34
CA GLY A 102 -21.78 -2.09 13.13
C GLY A 102 -23.09 -2.07 12.32
N CYS A 103 -23.20 -2.90 11.28
CA CYS A 103 -24.43 -3.07 10.52
C CYS A 103 -25.58 -3.57 11.41
N LYS A 104 -25.33 -4.57 12.27
CA LYS A 104 -26.34 -5.08 13.21
C LYS A 104 -26.86 -3.98 14.12
N LEU A 105 -25.96 -3.20 14.71
CA LEU A 105 -26.32 -2.08 15.60
C LEU A 105 -27.17 -1.02 14.88
N LEU A 106 -26.91 -0.74 13.60
CA LEU A 106 -27.73 0.20 12.84
C LEU A 106 -29.10 -0.39 12.47
N LEU A 107 -29.17 -1.67 12.10
CA LEU A 107 -30.42 -2.35 11.78
C LEU A 107 -31.33 -2.48 13.00
N GLU A 108 -30.75 -2.74 14.18
CA GLU A 108 -31.47 -2.76 15.46
C GLU A 108 -32.10 -1.39 15.78
N ARG A 109 -31.41 -0.28 15.46
CA ARG A 109 -31.95 1.08 15.67
C ARG A 109 -33.16 1.41 14.79
N ILE A 110 -33.30 0.75 13.65
CA ILE A 110 -34.42 0.96 12.70
C ILE A 110 -35.40 -0.22 12.71
N ASP A 111 -35.27 -1.13 13.67
CA ASP A 111 -36.13 -2.30 13.87
C ASP A 111 -36.28 -3.21 12.63
N SER A 112 -35.22 -3.35 11.84
CA SER A 112 -35.26 -4.16 10.60
C SER A 112 -34.87 -5.62 10.87
N HIS A 113 -35.81 -6.42 11.38
CA HIS A 113 -35.57 -7.82 11.74
C HIS A 113 -35.16 -8.72 10.55
N THR A 114 -35.72 -8.49 9.37
CA THR A 114 -35.43 -9.30 8.17
C THR A 114 -33.97 -9.18 7.74
N LEU A 115 -33.48 -7.94 7.58
CA LEU A 115 -32.08 -7.68 7.23
C LEU A 115 -31.13 -8.08 8.36
N LEU A 116 -31.53 -7.91 9.62
CA LEU A 116 -30.70 -8.33 10.75
C LEU A 116 -30.42 -9.84 10.72
N ARG A 117 -31.44 -10.66 10.42
CA ARG A 117 -31.29 -12.12 10.30
C ARG A 117 -30.41 -12.50 9.11
N SER A 118 -30.49 -11.73 8.01
CA SER A 118 -29.74 -12.02 6.79
C SER A 118 -28.22 -11.86 6.97
N ILE A 119 -27.75 -11.03 7.91
CA ILE A 119 -26.31 -10.88 8.21
C ILE A 119 -25.65 -12.22 8.56
N THR A 120 -26.32 -13.05 9.37
CA THR A 120 -25.76 -14.34 9.79
C THR A 120 -25.99 -15.44 8.75
N GLN A 121 -27.08 -15.36 7.99
CA GLN A 121 -27.43 -16.37 6.97
C GLN A 121 -26.68 -16.18 5.65
N HIS A 122 -26.32 -14.93 5.32
CA HIS A 122 -25.75 -14.53 4.04
C HIS A 122 -24.55 -13.59 4.24
N ASP A 123 -23.59 -13.99 5.07
CA ASP A 123 -22.46 -13.15 5.48
C ASP A 123 -21.61 -12.65 4.29
N LEU A 124 -21.39 -13.51 3.29
CA LEU A 124 -20.61 -13.21 2.10
C LEU A 124 -21.33 -12.21 1.19
N LEU A 125 -22.67 -12.23 1.16
CA LEU A 125 -23.47 -11.27 0.41
C LEU A 125 -23.34 -9.87 1.03
N TRP A 126 -23.35 -9.78 2.36
CA TRP A 126 -23.09 -8.54 3.07
C TRP A 126 -21.67 -8.04 2.85
N LYS A 127 -20.67 -8.91 2.93
CA LYS A 127 -19.26 -8.56 2.63
C LYS A 127 -19.11 -8.04 1.20
N ALA A 128 -19.74 -8.69 0.22
CA ALA A 128 -19.74 -8.24 -1.17
C ALA A 128 -20.33 -6.83 -1.29
N ALA A 129 -21.51 -6.60 -0.69
CA ALA A 129 -22.18 -5.30 -0.73
C ALA A 129 -21.34 -4.21 -0.05
N ILE A 130 -20.77 -4.46 1.13
CA ILE A 130 -19.86 -3.54 1.82
C ILE A 130 -18.63 -3.23 0.95
N SER A 131 -18.07 -4.25 0.30
CA SER A 131 -16.78 -4.13 -0.40
C SER A 131 -16.81 -3.21 -1.61
N VAL A 132 -17.95 -3.12 -2.29
CA VAL A 132 -18.12 -2.31 -3.52
C VAL A 132 -18.68 -0.92 -3.30
N HIS A 133 -18.89 -0.54 -2.04
CA HIS A 133 -19.13 0.85 -1.70
C HIS A 133 -17.79 1.58 -1.53
N LYS A 134 -17.78 2.83 -1.99
CA LYS A 134 -16.63 3.71 -1.89
C LYS A 134 -16.53 4.28 -0.48
N TYR A 135 -15.35 4.21 0.10
CA TYR A 135 -14.98 4.86 1.35
C TYR A 135 -13.78 5.78 1.11
N GLY A 136 -14.03 7.09 1.09
CA GLY A 136 -13.04 8.07 0.63
C GLY A 136 -12.68 7.83 -0.84
N VAL A 137 -11.50 7.27 -1.08
CA VAL A 137 -10.96 6.94 -2.41
C VAL A 137 -10.69 5.45 -2.59
N VAL A 138 -11.23 4.60 -1.71
CA VAL A 138 -10.98 3.15 -1.71
C VAL A 138 -12.30 2.38 -1.76
N TYR A 139 -12.32 1.32 -2.55
CA TYR A 139 -13.33 0.26 -2.47
C TYR A 139 -12.66 -0.95 -1.86
N LEU A 140 -13.18 -1.49 -0.76
CA LEU A 140 -12.57 -2.63 -0.07
C LEU A 140 -12.47 -3.89 -0.94
N ALA A 141 -13.22 -3.99 -2.04
CA ALA A 141 -13.16 -5.11 -2.98
C ALA A 141 -11.81 -5.20 -3.70
N SER A 142 -11.26 -6.40 -3.83
CA SER A 142 -10.25 -6.71 -4.84
C SER A 142 -10.86 -7.48 -6.01
N ARG A 143 -10.20 -7.46 -7.18
CA ARG A 143 -10.69 -8.18 -8.37
C ARG A 143 -10.82 -9.69 -8.16
N TRP A 144 -9.88 -10.29 -7.43
CA TRP A 144 -9.92 -11.73 -7.16
C TRP A 144 -11.10 -12.09 -6.24
N GLU A 145 -11.43 -11.26 -5.24
CA GLU A 145 -12.63 -11.46 -4.42
C GLU A 145 -13.90 -11.33 -5.25
N CYS A 146 -13.98 -10.29 -6.09
CA CYS A 146 -15.12 -10.09 -6.99
C CYS A 146 -15.36 -11.30 -7.89
N ARG A 147 -14.28 -11.86 -8.45
CA ARG A 147 -14.35 -12.97 -9.40
C ARG A 147 -14.60 -14.32 -8.75
N GLU A 148 -13.90 -14.62 -7.67
CA GLU A 148 -13.90 -15.96 -7.06
C GLU A 148 -14.98 -16.12 -5.99
N GLU A 149 -15.36 -15.04 -5.28
CA GLU A 149 -16.22 -15.12 -4.10
C GLU A 149 -17.53 -14.31 -4.26
N PHE A 150 -17.45 -13.05 -4.68
CA PHE A 150 -18.61 -12.15 -4.62
C PHE A 150 -19.58 -12.32 -5.79
N LEU A 151 -19.11 -12.35 -7.05
CA LEU A 151 -19.99 -12.43 -8.21
C LEU A 151 -20.91 -13.67 -8.16
N PRO A 152 -20.40 -14.90 -7.95
CA PRO A 152 -21.27 -16.09 -7.86
C PRO A 152 -22.29 -15.99 -6.70
N THR A 153 -21.87 -15.40 -5.58
CA THR A 153 -22.74 -15.22 -4.41
C THR A 153 -23.86 -14.24 -4.69
N VAL A 154 -23.56 -13.13 -5.35
CA VAL A 154 -24.54 -12.09 -5.66
C VAL A 154 -25.52 -12.55 -6.73
N GLU A 155 -25.06 -13.26 -7.77
CA GLU A 155 -25.93 -13.85 -8.78
C GLU A 155 -26.93 -14.85 -8.17
N SER A 156 -26.50 -15.60 -7.15
CA SER A 156 -27.36 -16.57 -6.47
C SER A 156 -28.50 -15.94 -5.64
N ASN A 157 -28.37 -14.67 -5.23
CA ASN A 157 -29.38 -13.97 -4.43
C ASN A 157 -29.37 -12.44 -4.67
N HIS A 158 -29.58 -12.05 -5.93
CA HIS A 158 -29.59 -10.66 -6.36
C HIS A 158 -30.64 -9.77 -5.63
N PRO A 159 -31.87 -10.25 -5.33
CA PRO A 159 -32.86 -9.43 -4.62
C PRO A 159 -32.38 -9.00 -3.22
N LEU A 160 -31.84 -9.93 -2.43
CA LEU A 160 -31.32 -9.60 -1.09
C LEU A 160 -30.10 -8.69 -1.19
N PHE A 161 -29.22 -8.89 -2.18
CA PHE A 161 -28.08 -7.98 -2.39
C PHE A 161 -28.54 -6.54 -2.64
N THR A 162 -29.60 -6.38 -3.44
CA THR A 162 -30.17 -5.06 -3.73
C THR A 162 -30.74 -4.42 -2.47
N GLU A 163 -31.43 -5.18 -1.63
CA GLU A 163 -31.96 -4.70 -0.34
C GLU A 163 -30.83 -4.25 0.61
N ILE A 164 -29.77 -5.06 0.73
CA ILE A 164 -28.58 -4.73 1.52
C ILE A 164 -27.92 -3.44 0.98
N ASN A 165 -27.78 -3.33 -0.34
CA ASN A 165 -27.17 -2.17 -0.97
C ASN A 165 -27.96 -0.88 -0.70
N ILE A 166 -29.29 -0.94 -0.76
CA ILE A 166 -30.17 0.19 -0.42
C ILE A 166 -29.94 0.63 1.02
N PHE A 167 -29.89 -0.32 1.96
CA PHE A 167 -29.62 -0.04 3.36
C PHE A 167 -28.25 0.65 3.56
N LEU A 168 -27.19 0.11 2.94
CA LEU A 168 -25.82 0.64 3.07
C LEU A 168 -25.66 2.03 2.44
N SER A 169 -26.37 2.29 1.34
CA SER A 169 -26.37 3.59 0.66
C SER A 169 -27.18 4.65 1.40
N CYS A 170 -28.19 4.25 2.18
CA CYS A 170 -29.03 5.18 2.95
C CYS A 170 -28.20 5.91 4.03
N ASN A 171 -28.34 7.24 4.12
CA ASN A 171 -27.74 8.08 5.18
C ASN A 171 -26.24 7.84 5.45
N SER A 172 -25.49 7.44 4.41
CA SER A 172 -24.07 7.06 4.51
C SER A 172 -23.82 5.93 5.51
N ASN A 173 -24.75 5.00 5.65
CA ASN A 173 -24.64 3.86 6.56
C ASN A 173 -23.34 3.07 6.34
N ILE A 174 -22.93 2.86 5.09
CA ILE A 174 -21.65 2.23 4.80
C ILE A 174 -20.46 2.94 5.46
N ILE A 175 -20.38 4.26 5.36
CA ILE A 175 -19.27 5.03 5.92
C ILE A 175 -19.27 4.91 7.44
N ARG A 176 -20.46 5.00 8.06
CA ARG A 176 -20.67 4.85 9.50
C ARG A 176 -20.20 3.48 9.99
N VAL A 177 -20.56 2.39 9.31
CA VAL A 177 -20.18 1.04 9.73
C VAL A 177 -18.71 0.71 9.47
N ILE A 178 -18.09 1.29 8.42
CA ILE A 178 -16.63 1.19 8.22
C ILE A 178 -15.90 1.97 9.31
N ASN A 179 -16.36 3.20 9.64
CA ASN A 179 -15.80 3.98 10.74
C ASN A 179 -15.85 3.21 12.06
N TYR A 180 -16.99 2.59 12.36
CA TYR A 180 -17.17 1.71 13.51
C TYR A 180 -16.22 0.50 13.45
N GLY A 181 -16.19 -0.20 12.32
CA GLY A 181 -15.43 -1.42 12.14
C GLY A 181 -13.94 -1.22 12.38
N VAL A 182 -13.34 -0.19 11.77
CA VAL A 182 -11.92 0.13 11.98
C VAL A 182 -11.64 0.54 13.43
N HIS A 183 -12.47 1.42 14.02
CA HIS A 183 -12.28 1.86 15.40
C HIS A 183 -12.39 0.69 16.39
N ARG A 184 -13.38 -0.19 16.19
CA ARG A 184 -13.59 -1.39 17.00
C ARG A 184 -12.47 -2.42 16.82
N LEU A 185 -11.99 -2.62 15.60
CA LEU A 185 -10.87 -3.51 15.31
C LEU A 185 -9.61 -3.10 16.07
N VAL A 186 -9.21 -1.83 15.98
CA VAL A 186 -8.03 -1.30 16.69
C VAL A 186 -8.19 -1.40 18.21
N LYS A 187 -9.41 -1.23 18.73
CA LYS A 187 -9.69 -1.36 20.17
C LYS A 187 -9.88 -2.79 20.66
N SER A 188 -9.85 -3.78 19.78
CA SER A 188 -10.03 -5.19 20.12
C SER A 188 -8.71 -5.86 20.51
N SER A 189 -8.77 -7.12 20.92
CA SER A 189 -7.57 -7.95 21.13
C SER A 189 -7.03 -8.58 19.85
N THR A 190 -7.56 -8.22 18.67
CA THR A 190 -7.13 -8.79 17.40
C THR A 190 -5.74 -8.30 16.99
N PHE A 191 -5.38 -7.07 17.36
CA PHE A 191 -4.06 -6.51 17.11
C PHE A 191 -3.31 -6.24 18.40
N THR A 192 -1.98 -6.38 18.34
CA THR A 192 -1.08 -5.69 19.25
C THR A 192 -1.03 -4.23 18.82
N VAL A 193 -1.29 -3.30 19.75
CA VAL A 193 -1.42 -1.87 19.44
C VAL A 193 -0.45 -1.04 20.28
N ASP A 194 0.49 -0.39 19.61
CA ASP A 194 1.39 0.59 20.21
C ASP A 194 0.76 1.98 20.13
N TYR A 195 0.53 2.60 21.29
CA TYR A 195 0.00 3.95 21.34
C TYR A 195 1.14 4.98 21.25
N GLN A 196 1.29 5.62 20.09
CA GLN A 196 2.37 6.56 19.78
C GLN A 196 1.79 7.90 19.31
N THR A 197 2.22 9.01 19.92
CA THR A 197 1.54 10.32 19.73
C THR A 197 2.25 11.25 18.75
N ARG A 198 3.59 11.19 18.62
CA ARG A 198 4.36 12.27 17.94
C ARG A 198 4.50 12.09 16.42
N LEU A 199 4.60 10.86 15.93
CA LEU A 199 5.01 10.58 14.54
C LEU A 199 3.93 9.98 13.64
N ILE A 200 2.91 9.36 14.20
CA ILE A 200 1.77 8.85 13.43
C ILE A 200 0.96 10.06 12.97
N PRO A 201 0.50 10.17 11.72
CA PRO A 201 -0.49 11.18 11.33
C PRO A 201 -1.81 11.02 12.10
N PRO A 202 -2.66 12.06 12.22
CA PRO A 202 -4.02 11.88 12.69
C PRO A 202 -4.75 10.85 11.83
N THR A 203 -5.59 10.04 12.46
CA THR A 203 -6.49 9.04 11.83
C THR A 203 -5.80 8.00 10.95
N ALA A 204 -4.49 7.83 11.10
CA ALA A 204 -3.68 6.86 10.41
C ALA A 204 -3.29 5.68 11.33
N ILE A 205 -3.04 4.54 10.70
CA ILE A 205 -2.56 3.31 11.30
C ILE A 205 -1.20 2.99 10.67
N SER A 206 -0.14 3.01 11.48
CA SER A 206 1.18 2.60 11.02
C SER A 206 1.37 1.10 11.26
N ALA A 207 1.68 0.34 10.21
CA ALA A 207 1.89 -1.10 10.31
C ALA A 207 3.31 -1.41 10.76
N ILE A 208 3.48 -2.22 11.80
CA ILE A 208 4.79 -2.65 12.29
C ILE A 208 5.11 -4.08 11.80
N GLY A 209 4.13 -4.96 11.84
CA GLY A 209 4.30 -6.36 11.45
C GLY A 209 3.00 -7.15 11.53
N VAL A 210 3.10 -8.47 11.61
CA VAL A 210 1.95 -9.38 11.64
C VAL A 210 1.03 -9.06 12.82
N GLY A 211 -0.13 -8.48 12.53
CA GLY A 211 -1.12 -8.11 13.55
C GLY A 211 -0.61 -7.08 14.57
N HIS A 212 0.46 -6.34 14.25
CA HIS A 212 1.05 -5.33 15.12
C HIS A 212 1.02 -3.97 14.43
N ILE A 213 0.32 -3.03 15.05
CA ILE A 213 0.12 -1.68 14.54
C ILE A 213 0.51 -0.65 15.60
N ALA A 214 0.76 0.57 15.16
CA ALA A 214 0.81 1.74 16.01
C ALA A 214 -0.24 2.75 15.59
N VAL A 215 -0.86 3.41 16.57
CA VAL A 215 -1.88 4.45 16.36
C VAL A 215 -1.75 5.58 17.36
N ARG A 216 -2.32 6.75 17.06
CA ARG A 216 -2.49 7.79 18.08
C ARG A 216 -3.59 7.38 19.05
N ALA A 217 -3.26 7.33 20.34
CA ALA A 217 -4.24 7.02 21.38
C ALA A 217 -5.51 7.89 21.31
N GLN A 218 -5.34 9.18 21.01
CA GLN A 218 -6.45 10.14 20.99
C GLN A 218 -7.50 9.85 19.90
N ASP A 219 -7.08 9.27 18.76
CA ASP A 219 -7.97 9.04 17.62
C ASP A 219 -8.91 7.85 17.90
N PHE A 220 -8.53 6.98 18.84
CA PHE A 220 -9.30 5.80 19.27
C PHE A 220 -9.86 5.94 20.70
N LYS A 221 -9.96 7.18 21.22
CA LYS A 221 -10.59 7.44 22.52
C LYS A 221 -12.11 7.31 22.44
N GLY A 222 -12.71 6.79 23.52
CA GLY A 222 -14.16 6.68 23.67
C GLY A 222 -14.75 5.41 23.08
N ASP A 223 -16.07 5.34 23.02
CA ASP A 223 -16.81 4.17 22.55
C ASP A 223 -16.89 4.13 21.01
N SER A 224 -16.59 2.97 20.41
CA SER A 224 -16.74 2.73 18.97
C SER A 224 -18.14 3.04 18.46
N VAL A 225 -19.18 2.83 19.27
CA VAL A 225 -20.58 3.10 18.88
C VAL A 225 -20.79 4.55 18.45
N LYS A 226 -19.98 5.50 18.96
CA LYS A 226 -20.04 6.92 18.54
C LYS A 226 -19.65 7.11 17.07
N MET A 227 -18.81 6.23 16.51
CA MET A 227 -18.42 6.28 15.10
C MET A 227 -19.58 6.03 14.15
N LEU A 228 -20.63 5.31 14.60
CA LEU A 228 -21.85 5.14 13.83
C LEU A 228 -22.60 6.47 13.57
N ASN A 229 -22.25 7.52 14.31
CA ASN A 229 -22.84 8.84 14.12
C ASN A 229 -22.08 9.70 13.09
N ASN A 230 -20.89 9.29 12.65
CA ASN A 230 -20.05 10.04 11.71
C ASN A 230 -20.29 9.59 10.26
N PRO A 231 -20.88 10.45 9.40
CA PRO A 231 -21.15 10.11 8.00
C PRO A 231 -19.95 10.29 7.06
N SER A 232 -18.83 10.85 7.55
CA SER A 232 -17.65 11.13 6.74
C SER A 232 -16.57 10.06 6.97
N ALA A 233 -15.80 9.76 5.92
CA ALA A 233 -14.66 8.85 6.03
C ALA A 233 -13.61 9.45 6.98
N VAL A 234 -13.26 8.72 8.04
CA VAL A 234 -12.30 9.14 9.07
C VAL A 234 -10.93 8.53 8.82
N TRP A 235 -10.89 7.25 8.45
CA TRP A 235 -9.67 6.44 8.40
C TRP A 235 -9.06 6.46 7.00
N ASP A 236 -7.75 6.27 6.89
CA ASP A 236 -7.13 5.95 5.60
C ASP A 236 -7.09 4.42 5.41
N LEU A 237 -7.97 3.88 4.56
CA LEU A 237 -7.99 2.44 4.31
C LEU A 237 -6.73 1.95 3.58
N HIS A 238 -5.92 2.86 3.01
CA HIS A 238 -4.61 2.51 2.47
C HIS A 238 -3.68 1.90 3.51
N ASP A 239 -3.87 2.23 4.80
CA ASP A 239 -3.08 1.66 5.89
C ASP A 239 -3.21 0.13 6.01
N PHE A 240 -4.27 -0.48 5.47
CA PHE A 240 -4.38 -1.94 5.40
C PHE A 240 -3.49 -2.56 4.32
N ALA A 241 -3.10 -1.80 3.29
CA ALA A 241 -2.08 -2.24 2.34
C ALA A 241 -0.69 -2.25 3.01
N HIS A 242 -0.39 -1.22 3.80
CA HIS A 242 0.79 -1.21 4.69
C HIS A 242 0.81 -2.41 5.64
N LEU A 243 -0.31 -2.70 6.31
CA LEU A 243 -0.41 -3.85 7.20
C LEU A 243 -0.22 -5.19 6.47
N SER A 244 -0.72 -5.29 5.25
CA SER A 244 -0.54 -6.49 4.43
C SER A 244 0.93 -6.67 4.04
N ALA A 245 1.61 -5.61 3.59
CA ALA A 245 3.03 -5.66 3.26
C ALA A 245 3.89 -5.99 4.49
N ALA A 246 3.68 -5.29 5.61
CA ALA A 246 4.38 -5.54 6.86
C ALA A 246 4.11 -6.94 7.43
N SER A 247 2.96 -7.55 7.13
CA SER A 247 2.69 -8.93 7.53
C SER A 247 3.46 -9.97 6.71
N VAL A 248 3.82 -9.65 5.46
CA VAL A 248 4.64 -10.53 4.61
C VAL A 248 6.10 -10.51 5.05
N SER A 249 6.66 -9.33 5.31
CA SER A 249 8.01 -9.18 5.87
C SER A 249 8.06 -7.95 6.78
N PRO A 250 7.92 -8.14 8.12
CA PRO A 250 7.97 -7.03 9.08
C PRO A 250 9.31 -6.29 9.10
N SER A 251 10.41 -6.99 8.83
CA SER A 251 11.75 -6.41 8.83
C SER A 251 11.91 -5.43 7.65
N LEU A 252 11.53 -5.84 6.43
CA LEU A 252 11.62 -5.00 5.24
C LEU A 252 10.55 -3.92 5.16
N TYR A 253 9.29 -4.29 5.46
CA TYR A 253 8.11 -3.47 5.14
C TYR A 253 7.41 -2.90 6.37
N GLY A 254 7.86 -3.25 7.58
CA GLY A 254 7.35 -2.68 8.81
C GLY A 254 7.80 -1.23 9.01
N SER A 255 6.89 -0.41 9.54
CA SER A 255 7.16 0.98 9.88
C SER A 255 8.31 1.09 10.88
N LYS A 256 9.30 1.91 10.53
CA LYS A 256 10.47 2.20 11.36
C LYS A 256 10.33 3.51 12.15
N TYR A 257 9.13 4.10 12.19
CA TYR A 257 8.92 5.46 12.69
C TYR A 257 9.32 5.59 14.17
N PHE A 258 8.93 4.64 15.01
CA PHE A 258 9.10 4.76 16.47
C PHE A 258 10.45 4.23 16.94
N THR A 259 11.06 3.33 16.17
CA THR A 259 12.36 2.73 16.51
C THR A 259 13.54 3.58 16.06
N HIS A 260 13.41 4.26 14.90
CA HIS A 260 14.51 5.04 14.31
C HIS A 260 14.13 6.47 13.91
N LEU A 261 12.97 6.74 13.29
CA LEU A 261 12.63 8.12 12.85
C LEU A 261 12.54 9.10 14.02
N ILE A 262 12.02 8.66 15.18
CA ILE A 262 11.87 9.51 16.38
C ILE A 262 13.20 10.04 16.92
N LYS A 263 14.30 9.36 16.61
CA LYS A 263 15.65 9.72 17.03
C LYS A 263 16.34 10.66 16.01
N LEU A 264 15.72 10.92 14.85
CA LEU A 264 16.27 11.85 13.87
C LEU A 264 15.98 13.31 14.26
N PRO A 265 16.87 14.25 13.90
CA PRO A 265 16.63 15.69 14.07
C PRO A 265 15.29 16.15 13.47
N CYS A 266 14.63 17.12 14.12
CA CYS A 266 13.32 17.64 13.71
C CYS A 266 13.29 18.08 12.23
N LYS A 267 14.37 18.69 11.73
CA LYS A 267 14.49 19.11 10.31
C LYS A 267 14.37 17.94 9.33
N LEU A 268 14.92 16.76 9.67
CA LEU A 268 14.81 15.56 8.85
C LEU A 268 13.41 14.94 8.96
N THR A 269 12.84 14.87 10.17
CA THR A 269 11.48 14.36 10.33
C THR A 269 10.43 15.21 9.59
N ALA A 270 10.69 16.52 9.42
CA ALA A 270 9.83 17.42 8.65
C ALA A 270 9.77 17.06 7.16
N LEU A 271 10.81 16.42 6.60
CA LEU A 271 10.79 15.91 5.22
C LEU A 271 9.75 14.81 5.04
N ILE A 272 9.47 14.03 6.07
CA ILE A 272 8.45 12.97 6.02
C ILE A 272 7.07 13.55 6.35
N ARG A 273 6.98 14.29 7.46
CA ARG A 273 5.72 14.85 7.96
C ARG A 273 5.06 15.87 7.03
N SER A 274 5.81 16.42 6.08
CA SER A 274 5.31 17.27 5.00
C SER A 274 4.47 18.48 5.47
N PRO A 275 4.95 19.27 6.44
CA PRO A 275 4.20 20.41 6.93
C PRO A 275 4.02 21.47 5.82
N LYS A 276 2.86 22.11 5.79
CA LYS A 276 2.52 23.20 4.85
C LYS A 276 2.67 22.81 3.37
N MET A 277 2.60 21.52 3.02
CA MET A 277 2.81 21.07 1.64
C MET A 277 1.83 21.66 0.63
N ARG A 278 0.62 22.10 1.05
CA ARG A 278 -0.40 22.69 0.17
C ARG A 278 -0.33 24.23 0.07
N THR A 279 0.77 24.84 0.49
CA THR A 279 0.94 26.30 0.50
C THR A 279 1.82 26.76 -0.65
N ALA A 280 1.76 28.05 -1.01
CA ALA A 280 2.57 28.61 -2.10
C ALA A 280 4.07 28.70 -1.77
N ASP A 281 4.45 28.44 -0.52
CA ASP A 281 5.84 28.36 -0.07
C ASP A 281 5.99 27.20 0.93
N PRO A 282 5.97 25.95 0.44
CA PRO A 282 6.09 24.78 1.29
C PRO A 282 7.47 24.75 1.94
N THR A 283 7.55 24.30 3.19
CA THR A 283 8.81 24.20 3.92
C THR A 283 8.82 22.90 4.73
N PRO A 284 9.64 21.89 4.37
CA PRO A 284 10.62 21.87 3.28
C PRO A 284 10.02 21.88 1.87
N ARG A 285 10.81 22.32 0.87
CA ARG A 285 10.39 22.38 -0.55
C ARG A 285 10.47 21.06 -1.30
N TYR A 286 10.82 19.97 -0.63
CA TYR A 286 10.91 18.64 -1.23
C TYR A 286 10.54 17.55 -0.22
N SER A 287 9.64 17.85 0.71
CA SER A 287 9.09 16.83 1.60
C SER A 287 8.36 15.76 0.78
N ASP A 288 8.31 14.53 1.29
CA ASP A 288 7.80 13.36 0.56
C ASP A 288 6.36 13.57 0.06
N GLY A 289 5.50 14.13 0.92
CA GLY A 289 4.11 14.45 0.60
C GLY A 289 3.96 15.58 -0.41
N LEU A 290 4.88 16.54 -0.46
CA LEU A 290 4.87 17.63 -1.45
C LEU A 290 5.22 17.08 -2.83
N VAL A 291 6.36 16.36 -2.93
CA VAL A 291 6.81 15.78 -4.20
C VAL A 291 5.76 14.80 -4.72
N PHE A 292 5.22 13.94 -3.85
CA PHE A 292 4.23 12.96 -4.25
C PHE A 292 2.85 13.57 -4.57
N SER A 293 2.28 14.38 -3.68
CA SER A 293 0.88 14.83 -3.83
C SER A 293 0.74 16.05 -4.74
N GLU A 294 1.71 16.96 -4.74
CA GLU A 294 1.58 18.26 -5.41
C GLU A 294 2.39 18.35 -6.70
N LEU A 295 3.59 17.78 -6.77
CA LEU A 295 4.45 17.91 -7.96
C LEU A 295 4.23 16.77 -8.96
N LEU A 296 4.37 15.52 -8.50
CA LEU A 296 4.20 14.34 -9.35
C LEU A 296 2.78 14.19 -9.90
N THR A 297 1.76 14.71 -9.21
CA THR A 297 0.39 14.68 -9.73
C THR A 297 0.26 15.51 -11.00
N VAL A 298 0.82 16.74 -11.02
CA VAL A 298 0.78 17.59 -12.21
C VAL A 298 1.55 16.94 -13.36
N LEU A 299 2.78 16.50 -13.10
CA LEU A 299 3.61 15.84 -14.11
C LEU A 299 2.91 14.62 -14.71
N PHE A 300 2.39 13.72 -13.87
CA PHE A 300 1.67 12.54 -14.34
C PHE A 300 0.46 12.91 -15.20
N THR A 301 -0.35 13.86 -14.74
CA THR A 301 -1.55 14.28 -15.47
C THR A 301 -1.17 14.87 -16.83
N SER A 302 -0.19 15.76 -16.90
CA SER A 302 0.27 16.34 -18.17
C SER A 302 0.79 15.29 -19.16
N GLU A 303 1.57 14.31 -18.69
CA GLU A 303 2.07 13.23 -19.55
C GLU A 303 0.93 12.32 -20.05
N ILE A 304 -0.02 11.95 -19.19
CA ILE A 304 -1.17 11.13 -19.60
C ILE A 304 -2.06 11.88 -20.59
N GLU A 305 -2.31 13.18 -20.38
CA GLU A 305 -3.09 13.98 -21.31
C GLU A 305 -2.39 14.11 -22.67
N ALA A 306 -1.05 14.21 -22.70
CA ALA A 306 -0.28 14.20 -23.94
C ALA A 306 -0.38 12.85 -24.68
N VAL A 307 -0.40 11.73 -23.96
CA VAL A 307 -0.68 10.39 -24.54
C VAL A 307 -2.09 10.34 -25.14
N GLN A 308 -3.10 10.87 -24.44
CA GLN A 308 -4.48 10.92 -24.92
C GLN A 308 -4.67 11.82 -26.16
N ARG A 309 -3.84 12.85 -26.30
CA ARG A 309 -3.78 13.72 -27.50
C ARG A 309 -2.86 13.16 -28.59
N GLU A 310 -2.32 11.96 -28.42
CA GLU A 310 -1.40 11.31 -29.36
C GLU A 310 -0.08 12.10 -29.60
N GLU A 311 0.27 13.03 -28.69
CA GLU A 311 1.49 13.84 -28.76
C GLU A 311 2.73 13.09 -28.25
N LYS A 312 2.51 12.06 -27.41
CA LYS A 312 3.54 11.23 -26.80
C LYS A 312 3.13 9.78 -26.78
N ILE A 313 4.12 8.89 -26.82
CA ILE A 313 3.94 7.45 -26.64
C ILE A 313 4.71 7.04 -25.40
N HIS A 314 4.01 6.48 -24.42
CA HIS A 314 4.61 5.96 -23.20
C HIS A 314 4.31 4.49 -23.01
N THR A 315 5.27 3.75 -22.47
CA THR A 315 5.03 2.51 -21.74
C THR A 315 4.94 2.85 -20.25
N TYR A 316 4.47 1.93 -19.40
CA TYR A 316 4.50 2.16 -17.95
C TYR A 316 5.91 2.44 -17.43
N VAL A 317 6.91 1.78 -17.99
CA VAL A 317 8.33 1.97 -17.66
C VAL A 317 8.81 3.33 -18.15
N SER A 318 8.57 3.71 -19.41
CA SER A 318 9.07 4.99 -19.94
C SER A 318 8.38 6.19 -19.30
N LEU A 319 7.10 6.08 -18.93
CA LEU A 319 6.41 7.09 -18.14
C LEU A 319 7.04 7.22 -16.75
N THR A 320 7.28 6.11 -16.07
CA THR A 320 7.94 6.10 -14.75
C THR A 320 9.32 6.77 -14.81
N ASP A 321 10.14 6.42 -15.81
CA ASP A 321 11.46 6.99 -16.01
C ASP A 321 11.40 8.49 -16.32
N THR A 322 10.50 8.91 -17.22
CA THR A 322 10.30 10.33 -17.58
C THR A 322 9.93 11.18 -16.35
N LEU A 323 8.99 10.70 -15.54
CA LEU A 323 8.59 11.39 -14.31
C LEU A 323 9.73 11.41 -13.28
N ALA A 324 10.50 10.32 -13.17
CA ALA A 324 11.63 10.22 -12.27
C ALA A 324 12.74 11.21 -12.65
N GLU A 325 13.02 11.37 -13.94
CA GLU A 325 13.98 12.35 -14.48
C GLU A 325 13.60 13.78 -14.08
N TYR A 326 12.34 14.18 -14.29
CA TYR A 326 11.86 15.50 -13.91
C TYR A 326 11.94 15.78 -12.41
N VAL A 327 11.66 14.77 -11.58
CA VAL A 327 11.80 14.89 -10.12
C VAL A 327 13.27 14.91 -9.71
N ALA A 328 14.14 14.11 -10.33
CA ALA A 328 15.57 14.10 -10.04
C ALA A 328 16.19 15.48 -10.36
N ASP A 329 15.87 16.07 -11.50
CA ASP A 329 16.32 17.42 -11.86
C ASP A 329 15.83 18.48 -10.87
N TYR A 330 14.58 18.36 -10.43
CA TYR A 330 14.02 19.24 -9.39
C TYR A 330 14.79 19.14 -8.07
N LEU A 331 15.07 17.91 -7.61
CA LEU A 331 15.81 17.65 -6.37
C LEU A 331 17.29 18.07 -6.46
N MET A 332 17.86 18.08 -7.68
CA MET A 332 19.19 18.63 -7.95
C MET A 332 19.19 20.16 -8.11
N GLY A 333 18.04 20.83 -8.04
CA GLY A 333 17.92 22.28 -8.20
C GLY A 333 18.09 22.78 -9.64
N THR A 334 18.12 21.87 -10.62
CA THR A 334 18.33 22.19 -12.04
C THR A 334 17.02 22.46 -12.78
N ARG A 335 15.87 22.14 -12.18
CA ARG A 335 14.55 22.31 -12.77
C ARG A 335 13.53 22.89 -11.81
N GLU A 336 12.52 23.56 -12.37
CA GLU A 336 11.32 23.98 -11.66
C GLU A 336 10.14 23.04 -11.95
N LEU A 337 9.29 22.80 -10.96
CA LEU A 337 8.06 22.01 -11.10
C LEU A 337 6.85 22.79 -10.65
N GLN A 338 5.73 22.62 -11.35
CA GLN A 338 4.48 23.25 -11.01
C GLN A 338 3.83 22.58 -9.79
N HIS A 339 3.38 23.40 -8.84
CA HIS A 339 2.65 22.95 -7.67
C HIS A 339 1.15 22.82 -7.97
N LEU A 340 0.56 21.63 -7.78
CA LEU A 340 -0.85 21.37 -8.06
C LEU A 340 -1.81 22.40 -7.42
N THR A 341 -1.81 22.52 -6.09
CA THR A 341 -2.81 23.37 -5.40
C THR A 341 -2.71 24.85 -5.73
N THR A 342 -1.51 25.37 -6.01
CA THR A 342 -1.27 26.82 -6.13
C THR A 342 -0.94 27.28 -7.55
N GLY A 343 -0.68 26.34 -8.46
CA GLY A 343 -0.23 26.62 -9.82
C GLY A 343 1.18 27.21 -9.93
N LYS A 344 1.85 27.49 -8.81
CA LYS A 344 3.15 28.16 -8.77
C LYS A 344 4.28 27.23 -9.21
N MET A 345 5.23 27.77 -9.97
CA MET A 345 6.50 27.09 -10.23
C MET A 345 7.39 27.13 -9.00
N LEU A 346 7.78 25.96 -8.51
CA LEU A 346 8.70 25.80 -7.39
C LEU A 346 10.07 25.42 -7.91
N LYS A 347 11.10 25.93 -7.24
CA LYS A 347 12.49 25.55 -7.43
C LYS A 347 13.14 25.27 -6.09
N VAL A 348 14.02 24.27 -6.05
CA VAL A 348 14.91 24.03 -4.92
C VAL A 348 16.18 24.87 -5.11
N ASN A 349 16.61 25.57 -4.05
CA ASN A 349 17.74 26.51 -4.14
C ASN A 349 19.11 25.83 -4.25
N SER A 350 19.21 24.57 -3.84
CA SER A 350 20.44 23.77 -3.87
C SER A 350 20.07 22.29 -4.04
N PRO A 351 20.99 21.45 -4.56
CA PRO A 351 20.79 20.01 -4.54
C PRO A 351 20.44 19.50 -3.15
N ILE A 352 19.59 18.47 -3.08
CA ILE A 352 19.29 17.76 -1.85
C ILE A 352 20.56 17.14 -1.25
N ARG A 353 20.68 17.13 0.09
CA ARG A 353 21.83 16.53 0.77
C ARG A 353 21.68 15.02 0.94
N ALA A 354 22.80 14.29 1.04
CA ALA A 354 22.80 12.84 1.17
C ALA A 354 21.97 12.34 2.37
N VAL A 355 22.08 13.03 3.52
CA VAL A 355 21.28 12.72 4.73
C VAL A 355 19.77 12.94 4.54
N GLU A 356 19.38 13.93 3.74
CA GLU A 356 17.97 14.24 3.45
C GLU A 356 17.40 13.20 2.49
N LEU A 357 18.18 12.84 1.46
CA LEU A 357 17.84 11.77 0.52
C LEU A 357 17.69 10.43 1.24
N ALA A 358 18.65 10.06 2.09
CA ALA A 358 18.59 8.82 2.88
C ALA A 358 17.37 8.78 3.81
N THR A 359 17.01 9.93 4.40
CA THR A 359 15.79 10.05 5.22
C THR A 359 14.54 9.74 4.39
N LEU A 360 14.43 10.33 3.20
CA LEU A 360 13.29 10.19 2.31
C LEU A 360 13.17 8.78 1.69
N VAL A 361 14.29 8.18 1.30
CA VAL A 361 14.34 6.83 0.70
C VAL A 361 13.79 5.78 1.64
N GLN A 362 14.15 5.83 2.92
CA GLN A 362 13.63 4.88 3.92
C GLN A 362 12.11 5.00 4.08
N ASN A 363 11.55 6.23 4.06
CA ASN A 363 10.10 6.41 4.07
C ASN A 363 9.47 5.89 2.78
N LYS A 364 10.12 6.13 1.63
CA LYS A 364 9.61 5.70 0.33
C LYS A 364 9.53 4.18 0.21
N ALA A 365 10.46 3.44 0.83
CA ALA A 365 10.42 1.99 0.87
C ALA A 365 9.14 1.46 1.55
N TYR A 366 8.69 2.13 2.62
CA TYR A 366 7.42 1.84 3.29
C TYR A 366 6.22 2.18 2.39
N GLU A 367 6.17 3.40 1.83
CA GLU A 367 5.05 3.88 1.01
C GLU A 367 4.88 3.14 -0.33
N LEU A 368 5.97 2.87 -1.04
CA LEU A 368 5.90 2.21 -2.35
C LEU A 368 5.38 0.78 -2.22
N THR A 369 5.85 0.02 -1.22
CA THR A 369 5.50 -1.40 -1.09
C THR A 369 4.01 -1.58 -0.80
N ALA A 370 3.40 -0.69 -0.03
CA ALA A 370 1.96 -0.62 0.13
C ALA A 370 1.24 -0.31 -1.18
N SER A 371 1.72 0.66 -1.97
CA SER A 371 1.12 0.97 -3.28
C SER A 371 1.24 -0.19 -4.29
N GLU A 372 2.33 -0.95 -4.26
CA GLU A 372 2.52 -2.12 -5.11
C GLU A 372 1.49 -3.19 -4.76
N ILE A 373 1.41 -3.61 -3.49
CA ILE A 373 0.52 -4.71 -3.09
C ILE A 373 -0.97 -4.31 -3.10
N GLU A 374 -1.24 -3.01 -3.15
CA GLU A 374 -2.55 -2.41 -2.96
C GLU A 374 -3.68 -3.12 -3.71
N GLN A 375 -3.46 -3.43 -4.99
CA GLN A 375 -4.43 -4.09 -5.87
C GLN A 375 -4.89 -5.47 -5.41
N ARG A 376 -4.03 -6.15 -4.65
CA ARG A 376 -4.32 -7.46 -4.06
C ARG A 376 -5.13 -7.31 -2.79
N VAL A 377 -5.03 -6.15 -2.14
CA VAL A 377 -5.74 -5.80 -0.91
C VAL A 377 -7.10 -5.20 -1.24
N PHE A 378 -7.20 -4.21 -2.12
CA PHE A 378 -8.44 -3.50 -2.44
C PHE A 378 -8.33 -2.80 -3.80
N THR A 379 -9.37 -2.07 -4.19
CA THR A 379 -9.42 -1.32 -5.45
C THR A 379 -9.35 0.17 -5.15
N ARG A 380 -8.42 0.89 -5.80
CA ARG A 380 -8.27 2.33 -5.60
C ARG A 380 -9.12 3.10 -6.59
N GLY A 381 -9.98 3.95 -6.06
CA GLY A 381 -10.80 4.90 -6.82
C GLY A 381 -10.23 6.33 -6.78
N GLY A 382 -11.06 7.25 -7.25
CA GLY A 382 -10.78 8.69 -7.25
C GLY A 382 -11.52 9.43 -6.14
N PRO A 383 -11.35 10.76 -6.03
CA PRO A 383 -12.31 11.60 -5.33
C PRO A 383 -13.74 11.36 -5.84
N ALA A 384 -14.75 11.56 -4.98
CA ALA A 384 -16.15 11.43 -5.40
C ALA A 384 -16.46 12.39 -6.55
N GLY A 385 -17.12 11.90 -7.61
CA GLY A 385 -17.47 12.67 -8.80
C GLY A 385 -16.35 12.85 -9.83
N ASP A 386 -15.14 12.34 -9.59
CA ASP A 386 -14.08 12.35 -10.61
C ASP A 386 -14.43 11.37 -11.73
N SER A 387 -14.59 11.89 -12.95
CA SER A 387 -15.03 11.10 -14.12
C SER A 387 -14.06 9.99 -14.52
N ARG A 388 -12.82 10.02 -14.03
CA ARG A 388 -11.80 8.98 -14.27
C ARG A 388 -11.97 7.78 -13.33
N ASP A 389 -12.83 7.88 -12.32
CA ASP A 389 -13.22 6.75 -11.48
C ASP A 389 -14.43 6.07 -12.11
N GLU A 390 -14.14 5.05 -12.92
CA GLU A 390 -15.13 4.33 -13.71
C GLU A 390 -16.15 3.59 -12.83
N LEU A 391 -15.77 3.23 -11.61
CA LEU A 391 -16.63 2.53 -10.67
C LEU A 391 -17.69 3.47 -10.07
N ASP A 392 -17.39 4.76 -9.95
CA ASP A 392 -18.24 5.73 -9.24
C ASP A 392 -19.65 5.81 -9.86
N ARG A 393 -19.73 5.63 -11.20
CA ARG A 393 -20.98 5.70 -11.99
C ARG A 393 -21.76 4.40 -12.07
N LEU A 394 -21.15 3.28 -11.69
CA LEU A 394 -21.76 1.96 -11.76
C LEU A 394 -22.61 1.69 -10.51
N SER A 395 -23.69 0.93 -10.66
CA SER A 395 -24.41 0.34 -9.53
C SER A 395 -23.52 -0.67 -8.79
N ALA A 396 -23.89 -1.04 -7.56
CA ALA A 396 -23.10 -1.98 -6.77
C ALA A 396 -22.91 -3.35 -7.46
N PHE A 397 -23.95 -3.85 -8.14
CA PHE A 397 -23.85 -5.10 -8.90
C PHE A 397 -22.92 -4.94 -10.10
N GLU A 398 -23.08 -3.87 -10.87
CA GLU A 398 -22.21 -3.57 -12.02
C GLU A 398 -20.74 -3.39 -11.60
N ARG A 399 -20.47 -2.80 -10.43
CA ARG A 399 -19.11 -2.73 -9.88
C ARG A 399 -18.51 -4.11 -9.64
N ILE A 400 -19.26 -5.04 -9.05
CA ILE A 400 -18.79 -6.42 -8.83
C ILE A 400 -18.50 -7.10 -10.16
N THR A 401 -19.45 -7.04 -11.10
CA THR A 401 -19.31 -7.65 -12.43
C THR A 401 -18.13 -7.06 -13.19
N PHE A 402 -18.00 -5.72 -13.19
CA PHE A 402 -16.89 -5.01 -13.81
C PHE A 402 -15.56 -5.46 -13.20
N LEU A 403 -15.40 -5.44 -11.86
CA LEU A 403 -14.15 -5.83 -11.21
C LEU A 403 -13.82 -7.32 -11.40
N ALA A 404 -14.81 -8.21 -11.40
CA ALA A 404 -14.63 -9.63 -11.67
C ALA A 404 -14.09 -9.88 -13.09
N GLY A 405 -14.59 -9.14 -14.07
CA GLY A 405 -14.19 -9.18 -15.48
C GLY A 405 -12.97 -8.33 -15.83
N CYS A 406 -12.62 -7.33 -15.01
CA CYS A 406 -11.58 -6.37 -15.31
C CYS A 406 -10.20 -7.04 -15.36
N ARG A 407 -9.49 -6.83 -16.47
CA ARG A 407 -8.13 -7.32 -16.72
C ARG A 407 -7.14 -6.18 -16.96
N ARG A 408 -7.51 -4.94 -16.64
CA ARG A 408 -6.63 -3.77 -16.75
C ARG A 408 -6.46 -3.04 -15.42
N TRP A 409 -5.42 -2.23 -15.33
CA TRP A 409 -5.26 -1.28 -14.22
C TRP A 409 -6.21 -0.11 -14.41
N LEU A 410 -6.86 0.32 -13.33
CA LEU A 410 -7.70 1.52 -13.34
C LEU A 410 -6.82 2.75 -13.20
N TYR A 411 -7.33 3.88 -13.69
CA TYR A 411 -6.58 5.14 -13.75
C TYR A 411 -5.90 5.51 -12.41
N PHE A 412 -6.65 5.43 -11.30
CA PHE A 412 -6.14 5.83 -9.99
C PHE A 412 -5.11 4.86 -9.40
N GLU A 413 -5.20 3.58 -9.77
CA GLU A 413 -4.28 2.52 -9.37
C GLU A 413 -2.94 2.70 -10.09
N MET A 414 -3.01 2.85 -11.42
CA MET A 414 -1.89 3.18 -12.29
C MET A 414 -1.21 4.47 -11.83
N ARG A 415 -1.99 5.55 -11.64
CA ARG A 415 -1.48 6.84 -11.19
C ARG A 415 -0.72 6.72 -9.88
N ASN A 416 -1.29 6.08 -8.88
CA ASN A 416 -0.66 5.98 -7.57
C ASN A 416 0.67 5.19 -7.67
N THR A 417 0.61 4.04 -8.33
CA THR A 417 1.76 3.12 -8.47
C THR A 417 2.89 3.76 -9.26
N ILE A 418 2.61 4.34 -10.44
CA ILE A 418 3.63 5.01 -11.27
C ILE A 418 4.27 6.16 -10.52
N LYS A 419 3.48 6.98 -9.81
CA LYS A 419 4.05 8.08 -9.03
C LYS A 419 4.98 7.57 -7.92
N HIS A 420 4.62 6.53 -7.17
CA HIS A 420 5.52 5.98 -6.15
C HIS A 420 6.79 5.39 -6.77
N ARG A 421 6.67 4.64 -7.88
CA ARG A 421 7.81 4.08 -8.60
C ARG A 421 8.74 5.18 -9.12
N ALA A 422 8.18 6.20 -9.78
CA ALA A 422 8.92 7.34 -10.30
C ALA A 422 9.64 8.11 -9.18
N HIS A 423 8.98 8.26 -8.03
CA HIS A 423 9.56 8.93 -6.87
C HIS A 423 10.77 8.17 -6.30
N ARG A 424 10.66 6.83 -6.15
CA ARG A 424 11.79 5.99 -5.73
C ARG A 424 12.93 6.04 -6.77
N LEU A 425 12.60 5.92 -8.05
CA LEU A 425 13.58 5.97 -9.13
C LEU A 425 14.29 7.34 -9.20
N ALA A 426 13.56 8.43 -8.95
CA ALA A 426 14.16 9.77 -8.84
C ALA A 426 15.21 9.81 -7.73
N TYR A 427 14.92 9.22 -6.56
CA TYR A 427 15.90 9.15 -5.48
C TYR A 427 17.13 8.32 -5.84
N GLN A 428 16.95 7.22 -6.58
CA GLN A 428 18.07 6.43 -7.11
C GLN A 428 18.94 7.27 -8.05
N LYS A 429 18.34 7.91 -9.06
CA LYS A 429 19.03 8.75 -10.03
C LYS A 429 19.77 9.91 -9.36
N VAL A 430 19.17 10.54 -8.34
CA VAL A 430 19.84 11.58 -7.55
C VAL A 430 21.06 11.00 -6.84
N ALA A 431 20.96 9.83 -6.20
CA ALA A 431 22.10 9.21 -5.53
C ALA A 431 23.24 8.86 -6.50
N GLU A 432 22.91 8.29 -7.66
CA GLU A 432 23.86 7.97 -8.73
C GLU A 432 24.57 9.23 -9.23
N ARG A 433 23.82 10.30 -9.50
CA ARG A 433 24.39 11.60 -9.91
C ARG A 433 25.32 12.13 -8.83
N MET A 434 24.90 12.18 -7.56
CA MET A 434 25.73 12.68 -6.47
C MET A 434 27.04 11.91 -6.30
N LEU A 435 27.09 10.63 -6.67
CA LEU A 435 28.30 9.80 -6.65
C LEU A 435 29.17 9.94 -7.92
N ALA A 436 28.63 10.49 -9.01
CA ALA A 436 29.32 10.61 -10.28
C ALA A 436 30.56 11.54 -10.16
N PRO A 437 31.74 11.14 -10.70
CA PRO A 437 32.96 11.95 -10.62
C PRO A 437 32.85 13.35 -11.24
N GLU A 438 31.98 13.48 -12.23
CA GLU A 438 31.79 14.67 -13.06
C GLU A 438 31.06 15.81 -12.34
N ASN A 439 30.41 15.53 -11.20
CA ASN A 439 29.57 16.51 -10.51
C ASN A 439 30.36 17.60 -9.76
N GLY A 440 31.70 17.55 -9.74
CA GLY A 440 32.58 18.60 -9.22
C GLY A 440 32.42 18.94 -7.72
N ALA A 441 31.42 18.37 -7.04
CA ALA A 441 31.13 18.59 -5.64
C ALA A 441 32.03 17.70 -4.77
N SER A 442 32.69 18.31 -3.78
CA SER A 442 33.40 17.56 -2.75
C SER A 442 32.40 16.86 -1.84
N ILE A 443 32.11 15.59 -2.12
CA ILE A 443 31.34 14.70 -1.24
C ILE A 443 32.24 14.16 -0.14
N THR A 444 31.77 14.23 1.11
CA THR A 444 32.50 13.67 2.26
C THR A 444 32.47 12.14 2.24
N GLY A 445 33.36 11.50 3.01
CA GLY A 445 33.32 10.04 3.19
C GLY A 445 31.96 9.56 3.74
N ASN A 446 31.38 10.30 4.68
CA ASN A 446 30.07 9.99 5.26
C ASN A 446 28.95 10.12 4.23
N ASP A 447 28.97 11.16 3.37
CA ASP A 447 27.99 11.30 2.29
C ASP A 447 28.08 10.13 1.32
N ARG A 448 29.29 9.73 0.93
CA ARG A 448 29.51 8.57 0.05
C ARG A 448 28.96 7.29 0.67
N SER A 449 29.18 7.05 1.97
CA SER A 449 28.62 5.89 2.67
C SER A 449 27.09 5.91 2.73
N LEU A 450 26.47 7.07 2.98
CA LEU A 450 25.01 7.21 2.97
C LEU A 450 24.42 6.98 1.58
N LEU A 451 25.03 7.56 0.53
CA LEU A 451 24.57 7.39 -0.85
C LEU A 451 24.70 5.95 -1.33
N ALA A 452 25.78 5.25 -0.96
CA ALA A 452 25.91 3.82 -1.20
C ALA A 452 24.82 3.03 -0.46
N GLY A 453 24.55 3.37 0.80
CA GLY A 453 23.43 2.78 1.56
C GLY A 453 22.08 3.01 0.88
N VAL A 454 21.84 4.21 0.33
CA VAL A 454 20.62 4.52 -0.43
C VAL A 454 20.45 3.56 -1.61
N LEU A 455 21.49 3.39 -2.43
CA LEU A 455 21.43 2.49 -3.59
C LEU A 455 21.21 1.04 -3.16
N LYS A 456 21.90 0.58 -2.11
CA LYS A 456 21.68 -0.75 -1.54
C LYS A 456 20.23 -0.95 -1.10
N SER A 457 19.66 0.01 -0.37
CA SER A 457 18.26 -0.03 0.06
C SER A 457 17.29 -0.04 -1.13
N VAL A 458 17.56 0.77 -2.16
CA VAL A 458 16.76 0.80 -3.39
C VAL A 458 16.86 -0.49 -4.20
N HIS A 459 17.99 -1.18 -4.19
CA HIS A 459 18.13 -2.45 -4.89
C HIS A 459 17.76 -3.66 -4.03
N TYR A 460 17.36 -3.42 -2.78
CA TYR A 460 17.19 -4.47 -1.77
C TYR A 460 18.44 -5.35 -1.65
N GLU A 461 19.65 -4.79 -1.83
CA GLU A 461 20.87 -5.56 -1.63
C GLU A 461 20.94 -6.10 -0.20
N ASP A 462 21.49 -7.31 -0.06
CA ASP A 462 21.73 -7.98 1.22
C ASP A 462 20.46 -8.35 2.03
N TRP A 463 19.24 -8.25 1.45
CA TRP A 463 17.97 -8.54 2.14
C TRP A 463 17.87 -9.96 2.71
N GLU A 464 18.48 -10.96 2.05
CA GLU A 464 18.47 -12.37 2.50
C GLU A 464 19.43 -12.65 3.66
N SER A 465 20.35 -11.72 3.96
CA SER A 465 21.45 -11.95 4.89
C SER A 465 21.20 -11.44 6.31
N ASP A 466 19.96 -11.07 6.65
CA ASP A 466 19.56 -10.36 7.88
C ASP A 466 20.34 -9.03 8.10
N ARG A 467 21.04 -8.52 7.07
CA ARG A 467 21.80 -7.26 7.07
C ARG A 467 21.04 -6.13 6.38
N GLU A 468 19.72 -6.12 6.56
CA GLU A 468 18.86 -5.13 5.92
C GLU A 468 19.33 -3.70 6.17
N VAL A 469 19.39 -2.90 5.11
CA VAL A 469 19.85 -1.52 5.20
C VAL A 469 18.79 -0.65 5.88
N ASN A 470 19.10 -0.20 7.09
CA ASN A 470 18.31 0.80 7.81
C ASN A 470 18.98 2.17 7.73
N LEU A 471 18.53 2.99 6.79
CA LEU A 471 19.13 4.29 6.51
C LEU A 471 19.00 5.26 7.68
N TRP A 472 17.90 5.19 8.44
CA TRP A 472 17.73 6.05 9.62
C TRP A 472 18.69 5.70 10.75
N GLN A 473 19.00 4.42 10.93
CA GLN A 473 20.05 3.99 11.84
C GLN A 473 21.43 4.45 11.34
N MET A 474 21.74 4.27 10.05
CA MET A 474 23.01 4.75 9.47
C MET A 474 23.22 6.25 9.65
N ILE A 475 22.16 7.07 9.50
CA ILE A 475 22.23 8.52 9.74
C ILE A 475 22.62 8.81 11.20
N GLN A 476 22.10 8.04 12.16
CA GLN A 476 22.44 8.20 13.57
C GLN A 476 23.89 7.78 13.83
N ASP A 477 24.32 6.64 13.28
CA ASP A 477 25.65 6.10 13.52
C ASP A 477 26.75 7.02 12.93
N LEU A 478 26.51 7.55 11.73
CA LEU A 478 27.40 8.51 11.06
C LEU A 478 27.28 9.93 11.63
N GLY A 479 26.19 10.22 12.33
CA GLY A 479 25.85 11.51 12.92
C GLY A 479 26.03 11.59 14.44
N ALA A 480 26.52 10.54 15.11
CA ALA A 480 26.70 10.43 16.57
C ALA A 480 27.75 11.37 17.18
N GLY A 481 28.01 12.52 16.53
CA GLY A 481 28.79 13.66 17.04
C GLY A 481 28.04 14.99 17.02
N VAL A 482 26.73 15.02 16.80
CA VAL A 482 25.94 16.28 16.87
C VAL A 482 24.88 16.16 17.96
N ASP A 483 25.08 16.92 19.04
CA ASP A 483 24.25 16.98 20.25
C ASP A 483 22.75 17.03 19.94
N THR A 484 22.05 15.98 20.37
CA THR A 484 20.60 15.84 20.26
C THR A 484 19.92 16.34 21.53
N HIS A 485 19.85 17.66 21.69
CA HIS A 485 18.87 18.30 22.58
C HIS A 485 17.80 18.99 21.74
N CYS A 486 16.61 18.36 21.71
CA CYS A 486 15.32 18.95 21.32
C CYS A 486 14.18 18.15 21.96
#